data_AF-A0A918SI61-F1
#
_entry.id   AF-A0A918SI61-F1
#
_cell.length_a   1.000
_cell.length_b   1.000
_cell.length_c   1.000
_cell.angle_alpha   90.00
_cell.angle_beta   90.00
_cell.angle_gamma   90.00
#
_symmetry.space_group_name_H-M   'P 1'
#
loop_
_entity.id
_entity.type
_entity.pdbx_description
1 polymer ?
#
loop_
_entity_poly.entity_id
_entity_poly.type
_entity_poly.pdbx_seq_one_letter_code
_entity_poly.pdbx_strand_id
1 'polypeptide(L)'
;MALLCDNFIKQERWGNKKENPYQGPWDPYVRDIDPTMLISETGSYDDELQQEFWWVNKNIFNWDCTNEKWVNDSSVLPNMEEIIQIKDDKGEEWLVLEGYPSWSEPKKIGEEKWDQPHKELWCHIRSYLIKNDEFNSFKDWAIEQEFMGRWMPESGDRYEMFSREYYWSPAQDYFMTEYYGGSEWKEVHDKESGKYVAEVNVTAQGFLWEEEFDKSKEETISFLKPSTVIHKGMDLKYSEREGEFMDNSKVVQCFAPNVYHNSKSYLLVRKPSFLKFLKENNLKIVWTVLGEKQIIGGRSFGADYPERLEISGAYYFDKKELKGVINTKKT
;
A
#
# COMPACT_ATOMS: atom_id res chain seq x y z
N MET A 1 -30.83 -6.25 -12.13
CA MET A 1 -29.93 -6.50 -13.27
C MET A 1 -30.10 -7.88 -13.89
N ALA A 2 -29.98 -8.99 -13.14
CA ALA A 2 -30.10 -10.35 -13.68
C ALA A 2 -31.34 -10.56 -14.58
N LEU A 3 -32.55 -10.25 -14.11
CA LEU A 3 -33.79 -10.35 -14.90
C LEU A 3 -33.73 -9.59 -16.23
N LEU A 4 -33.04 -8.45 -16.27
CA LEU A 4 -32.92 -7.64 -17.47
C LEU A 4 -31.92 -8.28 -18.45
N CYS A 5 -30.82 -8.85 -17.94
CA CYS A 5 -29.82 -9.54 -18.76
C CYS A 5 -30.28 -10.91 -19.27
N ASP A 6 -31.27 -11.54 -18.64
CA ASP A 6 -31.93 -12.75 -19.16
C ASP A 6 -32.77 -12.47 -20.42
N ASN A 7 -33.22 -11.22 -20.59
CA ASN A 7 -34.12 -10.81 -21.68
C ASN A 7 -33.46 -9.87 -22.70
N PHE A 8 -32.33 -9.25 -22.35
CA PHE A 8 -31.67 -8.23 -23.16
C PHE A 8 -30.15 -8.42 -23.14
N ILE A 9 -29.53 -8.24 -24.32
CA ILE A 9 -28.08 -8.28 -24.47
C ILE A 9 -27.47 -7.02 -23.84
N LYS A 10 -26.65 -7.21 -22.81
CA LYS A 10 -25.80 -6.14 -22.27
C LYS A 10 -24.69 -5.83 -23.27
N GLN A 11 -24.54 -4.55 -23.61
CA GLN A 11 -23.48 -4.05 -24.49
C GLN A 11 -22.45 -3.28 -23.67
N GLU A 12 -21.23 -3.18 -24.18
CA GLU A 12 -20.21 -2.31 -23.59
C GLU A 12 -20.71 -0.87 -23.47
N ARG A 13 -20.40 -0.23 -22.34
CA ARG A 13 -20.78 1.16 -22.06
C ARG A 13 -20.07 2.15 -22.98
N TRP A 14 -18.87 1.81 -23.45
CA TRP A 14 -17.99 2.67 -24.23
C TRP A 14 -17.41 1.89 -25.42
N GLY A 15 -17.27 2.56 -26.57
CA GLY A 15 -16.68 1.97 -27.78
C GLY A 15 -17.70 1.36 -28.75
N ASN A 16 -17.23 0.43 -29.58
CA ASN A 16 -18.10 -0.29 -30.51
C ASN A 16 -19.05 -1.20 -29.72
N LYS A 17 -20.32 -1.29 -30.14
CA LYS A 17 -21.35 -2.14 -29.50
C LYS A 17 -20.97 -3.62 -29.57
N LYS A 18 -20.08 -4.05 -28.68
CA LYS A 18 -19.75 -5.43 -28.41
C LYS A 18 -20.63 -5.95 -27.30
N GLU A 19 -21.02 -7.21 -27.42
CA GLU A 19 -21.73 -7.90 -26.37
C GLU A 19 -20.80 -8.09 -25.18
N ASN A 20 -21.27 -7.71 -23.99
CA ASN A 20 -20.57 -7.92 -22.73
C ASN A 20 -21.53 -8.66 -21.78
N PRO A 21 -21.47 -10.01 -21.73
CA PRO A 21 -22.36 -10.80 -20.89
C PRO A 21 -22.32 -10.35 -19.43
N TYR A 22 -23.47 -10.28 -18.79
CA TYR A 22 -23.56 -9.98 -17.37
C TYR A 22 -23.00 -11.15 -16.55
N GLN A 23 -21.97 -10.88 -15.74
CA GLN A 23 -21.32 -11.90 -14.92
C GLN A 23 -21.66 -11.78 -13.44
N GLY A 24 -22.13 -10.61 -13.00
CA GLY A 24 -22.58 -10.41 -11.63
C GLY A 24 -22.78 -8.95 -11.25
N PRO A 25 -23.28 -8.70 -10.03
CA PRO A 25 -23.72 -7.36 -9.61
C PRO A 25 -22.56 -6.37 -9.40
N TRP A 26 -21.30 -6.81 -9.44
CA TRP A 26 -20.11 -5.97 -9.45
C TRP A 26 -19.95 -5.14 -10.74
N ASP A 27 -20.55 -5.54 -11.87
CA ASP A 27 -20.56 -4.76 -13.12
C ASP A 27 -22.00 -4.67 -13.68
N PRO A 28 -22.74 -3.57 -13.42
CA PRO A 28 -22.21 -2.19 -13.38
C PRO A 28 -22.17 -1.56 -11.97
N TYR A 29 -21.77 -2.32 -10.96
CA TYR A 29 -21.70 -1.89 -9.55
C TYR A 29 -23.05 -1.39 -9.00
N VAL A 30 -23.96 -2.32 -8.76
CA VAL A 30 -25.34 -2.06 -8.26
C VAL A 30 -25.55 -2.60 -6.85
N ARG A 31 -24.48 -2.61 -6.05
CA ARG A 31 -24.43 -3.21 -4.71
C ARG A 31 -24.42 -2.11 -3.68
N ASP A 32 -25.42 -2.11 -2.80
CA ASP A 32 -25.59 -1.02 -1.84
C ASP A 32 -25.12 -1.37 -0.42
N ILE A 33 -25.09 -2.66 -0.05
CA ILE A 33 -24.72 -3.14 1.29
C ILE A 33 -23.71 -4.27 1.14
N ASP A 34 -22.58 -4.20 1.85
CA ASP A 34 -21.68 -5.34 2.05
C ASP A 34 -22.10 -6.13 3.30
N PRO A 35 -22.80 -7.27 3.16
CA PRO A 35 -23.26 -8.05 4.31
C PRO A 35 -22.12 -8.75 5.06
N THR A 36 -20.90 -8.68 4.53
CA THR A 36 -19.70 -9.28 5.10
C THR A 36 -18.88 -8.29 5.92
N MET A 37 -19.22 -7.00 5.84
CA MET A 37 -18.59 -5.93 6.59
C MET A 37 -19.21 -5.82 7.98
N LEU A 38 -18.38 -6.00 9.02
CA LEU A 38 -18.83 -5.95 10.42
C LEU A 38 -18.46 -4.65 11.15
N ILE A 39 -17.71 -3.76 10.49
CA ILE A 39 -17.30 -2.46 11.02
C ILE A 39 -18.06 -1.36 10.27
N SER A 40 -18.33 -0.26 10.97
CA SER A 40 -18.96 0.94 10.40
C SER A 40 -17.96 2.03 10.01
N GLU A 41 -16.71 1.88 10.43
CA GLU A 41 -15.63 2.83 10.20
C GLU A 41 -14.27 2.12 10.24
N THR A 42 -13.26 2.78 9.69
CA THR A 42 -11.85 2.44 9.87
C THR A 42 -11.17 3.61 10.55
N GLY A 43 -10.01 3.40 11.15
CA GLY A 43 -9.25 4.49 11.74
C GLY A 43 -8.90 5.55 10.71
N SER A 44 -9.47 6.73 10.88
CA SER A 44 -9.11 7.94 10.15
C SER A 44 -7.86 8.55 10.75
N TYR A 45 -6.74 8.51 10.01
CA TYR A 45 -5.47 9.04 10.49
C TYR A 45 -5.57 10.54 10.76
N ASP A 46 -5.44 10.92 12.03
CA ASP A 46 -5.35 12.29 12.50
C ASP A 46 -4.00 12.49 13.20
N ASP A 47 -3.15 13.33 12.61
CA ASP A 47 -1.83 13.63 13.15
C ASP A 47 -1.87 14.53 14.40
N GLU A 48 -3.00 15.17 14.71
CA GLU A 48 -3.20 15.88 15.98
C GLU A 48 -3.49 14.90 17.14
N LEU A 49 -4.02 13.71 16.84
CA LEU A 49 -4.37 12.66 17.79
C LEU A 49 -3.40 11.48 17.75
N GLN A 50 -2.10 11.77 17.64
CA GLN A 50 -1.06 10.73 17.53
C GLN A 50 -1.13 9.73 18.69
N GLN A 51 -1.42 8.48 18.34
CA GLN A 51 -1.31 7.34 19.23
C GLN A 51 0.02 6.63 19.01
N GLU A 52 0.63 6.17 20.09
CA GLU A 52 1.87 5.41 20.01
C GLU A 52 1.59 3.95 19.66
N PHE A 53 1.91 3.55 18.44
CA PHE A 53 1.83 2.15 18.01
C PHE A 53 3.21 1.57 17.74
N TRP A 54 3.40 0.29 18.07
CA TRP A 54 4.67 -0.42 17.87
C TRP A 54 5.08 -0.56 16.40
N TRP A 55 4.13 -0.40 15.46
CA TRP A 55 4.40 -0.41 14.02
C TRP A 55 4.71 0.97 13.43
N VAL A 56 4.60 2.05 14.22
CA VAL A 56 4.90 3.41 13.76
C VAL A 56 6.32 3.76 14.18
N ASN A 57 7.15 4.11 13.21
CA ASN A 57 8.52 4.51 13.48
C ASN A 57 8.59 5.93 14.08
N LYS A 58 9.19 6.02 15.27
CA LYS A 58 9.40 7.28 16.01
C LYS A 58 10.72 7.94 15.58
N ASN A 59 10.76 8.50 14.37
CA ASN A 59 11.90 9.33 13.97
C ASN A 59 11.75 10.76 14.51
N ILE A 60 12.74 11.19 15.28
CA ILE A 60 12.79 12.53 15.86
C ILE A 60 13.62 13.41 14.93
N PHE A 61 12.95 14.08 14.00
CA PHE A 61 13.57 15.13 13.19
C PHE A 61 13.83 16.36 14.06
N ASN A 62 14.92 17.08 13.76
CA ASN A 62 15.13 18.42 14.30
C ASN A 62 14.26 19.40 13.51
N TRP A 63 13.11 19.79 14.07
CA TRP A 63 12.17 20.72 13.45
C TRP A 63 12.58 22.20 13.62
N ASP A 64 13.49 22.50 14.56
CA ASP A 64 13.91 23.86 14.93
C ASP A 64 14.87 24.52 13.92
N CYS A 65 15.25 23.82 12.85
CA CYS A 65 16.09 24.38 11.79
C CYS A 65 15.27 25.15 10.74
N THR A 66 15.95 25.96 9.92
CA THR A 66 15.29 26.70 8.84
C THR A 66 14.74 25.75 7.78
N ASN A 67 13.63 26.12 7.15
CA ASN A 67 12.99 25.32 6.09
C ASN A 67 13.96 24.93 4.97
N GLU A 68 14.76 25.89 4.50
CA GLU A 68 15.80 25.67 3.49
C GLU A 68 16.82 24.62 3.93
N LYS A 69 17.34 24.72 5.17
CA LYS A 69 18.30 23.74 5.70
C LYS A 69 17.66 22.37 5.88
N TRP A 70 16.41 22.34 6.33
CA TRP A 70 15.70 21.10 6.59
C TRP A 70 15.52 20.30 5.29
N VAL A 71 14.93 20.90 4.25
CA VAL A 71 14.69 20.19 2.98
C VAL A 71 16.00 19.75 2.34
N ASN A 72 17.02 20.61 2.38
CA ASN A 72 18.30 20.34 1.72
C ASN A 72 19.21 19.32 2.44
N ASP A 73 18.85 18.90 3.65
CA ASP A 73 19.61 17.93 4.42
C ASP A 73 19.19 16.49 4.06
N SER A 74 19.99 15.84 3.22
CA SER A 74 19.85 14.44 2.84
C SER A 74 20.50 13.46 3.84
N SER A 75 21.20 13.95 4.87
CA SER A 75 21.82 13.10 5.89
C SER A 75 20.85 12.67 6.99
N VAL A 76 19.74 13.41 7.16
CA VAL A 76 18.70 13.13 8.15
C VAL A 76 17.49 12.54 7.43
N LEU A 77 17.50 11.22 7.30
CA LEU A 77 16.44 10.39 6.76
C LEU A 77 16.10 9.25 7.72
N PRO A 78 14.86 8.75 7.69
CA PRO A 78 14.45 7.65 8.53
C PRO A 78 15.17 6.36 8.16
N ASN A 79 15.55 5.55 9.16
CA ASN A 79 16.11 4.22 8.94
C ASN A 79 15.02 3.29 8.38
N MET A 80 15.04 3.04 7.06
CA MET A 80 14.00 2.25 6.41
C MET A 80 14.06 0.78 6.81
N GLU A 81 15.22 0.24 7.20
CA GLU A 81 15.32 -1.12 7.71
C GLU A 81 14.47 -1.30 8.98
N GLU A 82 14.44 -0.28 9.86
CA GLU A 82 13.63 -0.26 11.08
C GLU A 82 12.14 0.03 10.81
N ILE A 83 11.78 0.52 9.62
CA ILE A 83 10.39 0.71 9.22
C ILE A 83 9.86 -0.54 8.54
N ILE A 84 10.67 -1.15 7.65
CA ILE A 84 10.30 -2.36 6.92
C ILE A 84 10.25 -3.56 7.86
N GLN A 85 11.19 -3.65 8.82
CA GLN A 85 11.27 -4.74 9.78
C GLN A 85 11.06 -4.24 11.21
N ILE A 86 9.90 -4.57 11.77
CA ILE A 86 9.44 -4.09 13.08
C ILE A 86 9.23 -5.25 14.05
N LYS A 87 9.15 -4.94 15.34
CA LYS A 87 8.81 -5.90 16.40
C LYS A 87 7.61 -5.40 17.19
N ASP A 88 6.72 -6.31 17.54
CA ASP A 88 5.62 -5.98 18.43
C ASP A 88 6.05 -5.93 19.90
N ASP A 89 5.12 -5.53 20.78
CA ASP A 89 5.35 -5.43 22.23
C ASP A 89 5.70 -6.77 22.91
N LYS A 90 5.48 -7.90 22.22
CA LYS A 90 5.83 -9.26 22.68
C LYS A 90 7.15 -9.74 22.10
N GLY A 91 7.80 -8.95 21.24
CA GLY A 91 9.06 -9.27 20.58
C GLY A 91 8.91 -10.11 19.31
N GLU A 92 7.69 -10.31 18.81
CA GLU A 92 7.46 -11.00 17.54
C GLU A 92 7.88 -10.11 16.38
N GLU A 93 8.54 -10.70 15.38
CA GLU A 93 9.02 -9.97 14.21
C GLU A 93 7.96 -9.90 13.10
N TRP A 94 7.80 -8.71 12.54
CA TRP A 94 6.87 -8.42 11.45
C TRP A 94 7.59 -7.69 10.32
N LEU A 95 7.03 -7.78 9.11
CA LEU A 95 7.45 -7.03 7.93
C LEU A 95 6.29 -6.17 7.42
N VAL A 96 6.61 -4.94 7.01
CA VAL A 96 5.69 -4.08 6.26
C VAL A 96 5.73 -4.51 4.80
N LEU A 97 4.64 -5.09 4.29
CA LEU A 97 4.50 -5.41 2.86
C LEU A 97 4.21 -4.16 2.03
N GLU A 98 3.37 -3.30 2.57
CA GLU A 98 3.04 -2.00 2.02
C GLU A 98 2.73 -1.03 3.16
N GLY A 99 3.15 0.24 3.04
CA GLY A 99 2.95 1.23 4.09
C GLY A 99 3.21 2.65 3.64
N TYR A 100 2.57 3.59 4.33
CA TYR A 100 2.58 5.01 3.99
C TYR A 100 2.99 5.89 5.18
N PRO A 101 4.20 5.71 5.74
CA PRO A 101 4.67 6.55 6.85
C PRO A 101 4.82 8.01 6.44
N SER A 102 4.50 8.91 7.36
CA SER A 102 4.76 10.33 7.24
C SER A 102 5.15 10.93 8.58
N TRP A 103 5.98 11.97 8.54
CA TRP A 103 6.42 12.76 9.68
C TRP A 103 6.23 14.22 9.35
N SER A 104 5.43 14.91 10.15
CA SER A 104 5.13 16.32 9.96
C SER A 104 5.61 17.11 11.18
N GLU A 105 6.08 18.33 10.92
CA GLU A 105 6.39 19.30 11.97
C GLU A 105 5.15 19.53 12.85
N PRO A 106 5.27 19.38 14.19
CA PRO A 106 4.16 19.60 15.08
C PRO A 106 3.59 21.02 14.98
N LYS A 107 2.26 21.11 14.96
CA LYS A 107 1.53 22.39 14.99
C LYS A 107 1.87 23.16 16.26
N LYS A 108 2.11 24.47 16.13
CA LYS A 108 2.25 25.37 17.30
C LYS A 108 0.88 25.65 17.91
N ILE A 109 0.82 25.69 19.24
CA ILE A 109 -0.44 25.96 19.96
C ILE A 109 -0.98 27.34 19.55
N GLY A 110 -2.23 27.36 19.08
CA GLY A 110 -2.93 28.58 18.68
C GLY A 110 -2.73 29.03 17.24
N GLU A 111 -1.98 28.28 16.42
CA GLU A 111 -1.79 28.53 14.99
C GLU A 111 -2.49 27.44 14.17
N GLU A 112 -3.12 27.79 13.04
CA GLU A 112 -3.64 26.79 12.10
C GLU A 112 -2.52 26.15 11.28
N LYS A 113 -2.49 24.81 11.19
CA LYS A 113 -1.39 24.04 10.59
C LYS A 113 -1.08 24.47 9.16
N TRP A 114 -2.12 24.75 8.38
CA TRP A 114 -2.00 25.07 6.96
C TRP A 114 -1.77 26.56 6.68
N ASP A 115 -1.94 27.43 7.68
CA ASP A 115 -1.73 28.88 7.54
C ASP A 115 -0.24 29.24 7.50
N GLN A 116 0.63 28.38 8.00
CA GLN A 116 2.08 28.54 8.02
C GLN A 116 2.78 27.46 7.20
N PRO A 117 3.94 27.77 6.58
CA PRO A 117 4.81 26.75 6.01
C PRO A 117 5.27 25.77 7.10
N HIS A 118 5.08 24.49 6.87
CA HIS A 118 5.51 23.43 7.79
C HIS A 118 6.25 22.31 7.04
N LYS A 119 7.15 21.66 7.76
CA LYS A 119 8.01 20.60 7.22
C LYS A 119 7.26 19.27 7.20
N GLU A 120 7.37 18.52 6.11
CA GLU A 120 6.78 17.19 5.99
C GLU A 120 7.70 16.25 5.21
N LEU A 121 7.93 15.08 5.77
CA LEU A 121 8.50 13.94 5.07
C LEU A 121 7.43 12.86 4.96
N TRP A 122 7.15 12.38 3.76
CA TRP A 122 6.30 11.21 3.54
C TRP A 122 7.05 10.17 2.70
N CYS A 123 6.73 8.90 2.91
CA CYS A 123 7.26 7.80 2.10
C CYS A 123 6.15 6.80 1.75
N HIS A 124 6.27 6.18 0.58
CA HIS A 124 5.55 4.98 0.20
C HIS A 124 6.54 3.83 0.21
N ILE A 125 6.21 2.80 0.99
CA ILE A 125 6.93 1.54 1.05
C ILE A 125 6.05 0.52 0.34
N ARG A 126 6.59 -0.14 -0.68
CA ARG A 126 5.90 -1.22 -1.39
C ARG A 126 6.84 -2.38 -1.56
N SER A 127 6.28 -3.58 -1.67
CA SER A 127 7.08 -4.77 -1.89
C SER A 127 6.54 -5.67 -2.98
N TYR A 128 7.47 -6.41 -3.56
CA TYR A 128 7.29 -7.21 -4.75
C TYR A 128 7.84 -8.60 -4.50
N LEU A 129 7.04 -9.63 -4.79
CA LEU A 129 7.57 -10.98 -4.91
C LEU A 129 8.24 -11.12 -6.27
N ILE A 130 9.44 -11.69 -6.26
CA ILE A 130 10.28 -11.91 -7.44
C ILE A 130 10.62 -13.39 -7.50
N LYS A 131 10.61 -13.99 -8.69
CA LYS A 131 11.10 -15.36 -8.88
C LYS A 131 12.60 -15.42 -8.61
N ASN A 132 13.08 -16.50 -8.00
CA ASN A 132 14.47 -16.56 -7.53
C ASN A 132 15.52 -16.46 -8.67
N ASP A 133 15.17 -16.87 -9.89
CA ASP A 133 16.02 -16.75 -11.08
C ASP A 133 16.15 -15.32 -11.61
N GLU A 134 15.14 -14.46 -11.41
CA GLU A 134 15.17 -13.04 -11.79
C GLU A 134 15.58 -12.11 -10.64
N PHE A 135 15.72 -12.65 -9.42
CA PHE A 135 15.96 -11.85 -8.22
C PHE A 135 17.21 -10.98 -8.31
N ASN A 136 18.35 -11.54 -8.74
CA ASN A 136 19.61 -10.78 -8.75
C ASN A 136 19.55 -9.63 -9.76
N SER A 137 19.05 -9.87 -10.98
CA SER A 137 18.90 -8.82 -11.99
C SER A 137 17.93 -7.74 -11.54
N PHE A 138 16.77 -8.11 -11.00
CA PHE A 138 15.79 -7.14 -10.51
C PHE A 138 16.35 -6.31 -9.34
N LYS A 139 17.00 -6.97 -8.38
CA LYS A 139 17.57 -6.33 -7.19
C LYS A 139 18.70 -5.35 -7.55
N ASP A 140 19.64 -5.78 -8.40
CA ASP A 140 20.75 -4.91 -8.83
C ASP A 140 20.24 -3.74 -9.68
N TRP A 141 19.18 -3.94 -10.47
CA TRP A 141 18.50 -2.85 -11.18
C TRP A 141 17.77 -1.89 -10.23
N ALA A 142 16.99 -2.42 -9.28
CA ALA A 142 16.10 -1.64 -8.41
C ALA A 142 16.85 -0.65 -7.52
N ILE A 143 18.06 -1.00 -7.07
CA ILE A 143 18.90 -0.11 -6.23
C ILE A 143 19.40 1.13 -6.97
N GLU A 144 19.37 1.13 -8.30
CA GLU A 144 19.80 2.24 -9.16
C GLU A 144 18.63 3.13 -9.60
N GLN A 145 17.37 2.75 -9.32
CA GLN A 145 16.20 3.44 -9.87
C GLN A 145 15.72 4.64 -9.05
N GLU A 146 15.11 5.58 -9.76
CA GLU A 146 14.28 6.66 -9.21
C GLU A 146 12.80 6.30 -9.37
N PHE A 147 12.13 6.03 -8.25
CA PHE A 147 10.75 5.57 -8.23
C PHE A 147 9.72 6.70 -8.24
N MET A 148 10.17 7.96 -8.17
CA MET A 148 9.25 9.10 -8.17
C MET A 148 8.42 9.15 -9.47
N GLY A 149 7.15 9.55 -9.32
CA GLY A 149 6.14 9.46 -10.36
C GLY A 149 5.37 8.12 -10.43
N ARG A 150 5.56 7.20 -9.47
CA ARG A 150 4.73 6.00 -9.26
C ARG A 150 4.53 5.13 -10.52
N TRP A 151 5.60 4.95 -11.29
CA TRP A 151 5.55 4.20 -12.56
C TRP A 151 5.69 2.68 -12.39
N MET A 152 6.17 2.22 -11.23
CA MET A 152 6.20 0.80 -10.88
C MET A 152 4.79 0.26 -10.60
N PRO A 153 4.53 -1.04 -10.81
CA PRO A 153 3.26 -1.65 -10.44
C PRO A 153 2.91 -1.39 -8.97
N GLU A 154 1.65 -1.06 -8.69
CA GLU A 154 1.17 -0.76 -7.34
C GLU A 154 -0.16 -1.46 -7.06
N SER A 155 -0.50 -1.53 -5.77
CA SER A 155 -1.80 -1.99 -5.30
C SER A 155 -2.88 -1.03 -5.81
N GLY A 156 -3.94 -1.59 -6.38
CA GLY A 156 -5.12 -0.83 -6.76
C GLY A 156 -6.21 -1.04 -5.74
N ASP A 157 -6.99 0.01 -5.49
CA ASP A 157 -8.24 -0.11 -4.74
C ASP A 157 -9.31 -0.77 -5.62
N ARG A 158 -10.11 -1.63 -4.98
CA ARG A 158 -11.32 -2.17 -5.58
C ARG A 158 -12.50 -1.77 -4.72
N TYR A 159 -13.47 -1.13 -5.35
CA TYR A 159 -14.70 -0.68 -4.71
C TYR A 159 -15.91 -1.51 -5.11
N GLU A 160 -15.80 -2.28 -6.20
CA GLU A 160 -16.91 -3.09 -6.73
C GLU A 160 -17.10 -4.45 -6.02
N MET A 161 -16.12 -4.84 -5.20
CA MET A 161 -16.07 -6.12 -4.50
C MET A 161 -16.35 -5.95 -3.01
N PHE A 162 -17.08 -6.88 -2.43
CA PHE A 162 -17.25 -6.94 -0.98
C PHE A 162 -15.96 -7.42 -0.28
N SER A 163 -15.76 -7.00 0.98
CA SER A 163 -14.52 -7.24 1.75
C SER A 163 -14.14 -8.72 1.84
N ARG A 164 -15.13 -9.59 2.04
CA ARG A 164 -14.92 -11.04 2.14
C ARG A 164 -15.10 -11.78 0.82
N GLU A 165 -15.29 -11.09 -0.31
CA GLU A 165 -15.31 -11.71 -1.65
C GLU A 165 -13.91 -11.91 -2.26
N TYR A 166 -12.88 -11.31 -1.68
CA TYR A 166 -11.51 -11.49 -2.16
C TYR A 166 -11.12 -12.97 -2.08
N TYR A 167 -10.23 -13.38 -2.99
CA TYR A 167 -9.56 -14.70 -3.04
C TYR A 167 -10.37 -15.91 -3.52
N TRP A 168 -11.71 -15.88 -3.49
CA TRP A 168 -12.53 -17.05 -3.84
C TRP A 168 -13.77 -16.76 -4.70
N SER A 169 -14.24 -15.51 -4.76
CA SER A 169 -15.52 -15.21 -5.39
C SER A 169 -15.41 -15.11 -6.92
N PRO A 170 -16.52 -15.29 -7.65
CA PRO A 170 -16.58 -14.95 -9.07
C PRO A 170 -16.26 -13.47 -9.36
N ALA A 171 -16.51 -12.56 -8.41
CA ALA A 171 -16.13 -11.16 -8.54
C ALA A 171 -14.60 -11.01 -8.54
N GLN A 172 -13.89 -11.74 -7.68
CA GLN A 172 -12.42 -11.80 -7.72
C GLN A 172 -11.96 -12.26 -9.09
N ASP A 173 -12.44 -13.41 -9.57
CA ASP A 173 -12.00 -13.97 -10.85
C ASP A 173 -12.24 -13.00 -12.02
N TYR A 174 -13.35 -12.25 -11.97
CA TYR A 174 -13.68 -11.21 -12.93
C TYR A 174 -12.64 -10.08 -12.97
N PHE A 175 -12.27 -9.54 -11.81
CA PHE A 175 -11.32 -8.43 -11.72
C PHE A 175 -9.85 -8.86 -11.81
N MET A 176 -9.57 -10.16 -11.81
CA MET A 176 -8.25 -10.74 -12.08
C MET A 176 -7.97 -10.92 -13.58
N THR A 177 -8.90 -10.54 -14.45
CA THR A 177 -8.66 -10.55 -15.91
C THR A 177 -7.73 -9.42 -16.34
N GLU A 178 -7.05 -9.60 -17.47
CA GLU A 178 -6.13 -8.61 -18.05
C GLU A 178 -6.82 -7.25 -18.31
N TYR A 179 -8.09 -7.27 -18.72
CA TYR A 179 -8.89 -6.07 -18.96
C TYR A 179 -8.97 -5.15 -17.74
N TYR A 180 -9.05 -5.72 -16.54
CA TYR A 180 -9.10 -4.96 -15.28
C TYR A 180 -7.70 -4.74 -14.66
N GLY A 181 -6.62 -5.06 -15.39
CA GLY A 181 -5.25 -4.96 -14.90
C GLY A 181 -4.92 -5.98 -13.80
N GLY A 182 -5.69 -7.08 -13.75
CA GLY A 182 -5.75 -8.04 -12.66
C GLY A 182 -4.81 -9.24 -12.76
N SER A 183 -3.82 -9.23 -13.65
CA SER A 183 -2.80 -10.27 -13.62
C SER A 183 -2.06 -10.23 -12.26
N GLU A 184 -1.94 -11.39 -11.61
CA GLU A 184 -1.17 -11.52 -10.36
C GLU A 184 0.29 -11.09 -10.58
N TRP A 185 0.83 -11.42 -11.75
CA TRP A 185 2.20 -11.15 -12.13
C TRP A 185 2.25 -10.11 -13.24
N LYS A 186 3.08 -9.09 -13.06
CA LYS A 186 3.19 -7.93 -13.94
C LYS A 186 4.62 -7.77 -14.40
N GLU A 187 4.80 -7.60 -15.71
CA GLU A 187 6.11 -7.29 -16.28
C GLU A 187 6.54 -5.89 -15.84
N VAL A 188 7.78 -5.78 -15.39
CA VAL A 188 8.44 -4.51 -15.11
C VAL A 188 9.43 -4.23 -16.21
N HIS A 189 9.32 -3.01 -16.75
CA HIS A 189 10.24 -2.49 -17.74
C HIS A 189 10.99 -1.30 -17.16
N ASP A 190 12.24 -1.19 -17.54
CA ASP A 190 13.07 -0.04 -17.22
C ASP A 190 12.45 1.24 -17.81
N LYS A 191 12.26 2.26 -16.97
CA LYS A 191 11.52 3.48 -17.34
C LYS A 191 12.15 4.22 -18.52
N GLU A 192 13.48 4.26 -18.58
CA GLU A 192 14.21 5.02 -19.60
C GLU A 192 14.40 4.22 -20.90
N SER A 193 14.84 2.97 -20.78
CA SER A 193 15.19 2.13 -21.92
C SER A 193 14.04 1.28 -22.46
N GLY A 194 12.96 1.10 -21.68
CA GLY A 194 11.81 0.24 -22.00
C GLY A 194 12.14 -1.26 -21.99
N LYS A 195 13.35 -1.65 -21.59
CA LYS A 195 13.77 -3.06 -21.58
C LYS A 195 13.08 -3.80 -20.45
N TYR A 196 12.69 -5.05 -20.71
CA TYR A 196 12.22 -5.97 -19.67
C TYR A 196 13.27 -6.14 -18.57
N VAL A 197 12.81 -6.11 -17.32
CA VAL A 197 13.65 -6.27 -16.13
C VAL A 197 13.33 -7.59 -15.43
N ALA A 198 12.06 -7.77 -15.05
CA ALA A 198 11.56 -8.98 -14.38
C ALA A 198 10.02 -8.99 -14.38
N GLU A 199 9.45 -10.13 -13.99
CA GLU A 199 8.04 -10.25 -13.67
C GLU A 199 7.85 -10.20 -12.15
N VAL A 200 6.93 -9.36 -11.68
CA VAL A 200 6.75 -9.10 -10.24
C VAL A 200 5.30 -9.31 -9.80
N ASN A 201 5.11 -9.80 -8.58
CA ASN A 201 3.80 -9.79 -7.92
C ASN A 201 3.77 -8.70 -6.84
N VAL A 202 2.84 -7.75 -6.95
CA VAL A 202 2.58 -6.77 -5.88
C VAL A 202 2.02 -7.50 -4.68
N THR A 203 2.57 -7.25 -3.49
CA THR A 203 2.27 -8.03 -2.27
C THR A 203 0.97 -7.62 -1.57
N ALA A 204 0.35 -6.51 -1.95
CA ALA A 204 -0.87 -6.00 -1.36
C ALA A 204 -1.95 -5.68 -2.43
N GLN A 205 -3.19 -5.59 -1.96
CA GLN A 205 -4.36 -5.15 -2.71
C GLN A 205 -5.15 -4.18 -1.83
N GLY A 206 -5.72 -3.14 -2.43
CA GLY A 206 -6.56 -2.19 -1.72
C GLY A 206 -8.02 -2.64 -1.69
N PHE A 207 -8.66 -2.48 -0.54
CA PHE A 207 -10.11 -2.54 -0.40
C PHE A 207 -10.64 -1.15 -0.08
N LEU A 208 -11.69 -0.75 -0.78
CA LEU A 208 -12.32 0.55 -0.65
C LEU A 208 -13.84 0.36 -0.67
N TRP A 209 -14.55 0.91 0.31
CA TRP A 209 -16.01 0.87 0.35
C TRP A 209 -16.56 2.26 0.64
N GLU A 210 -16.95 2.95 -0.43
CA GLU A 210 -17.42 4.34 -0.44
C GLU A 210 -18.95 4.46 -0.44
N GLU A 211 -19.69 3.36 -0.60
CA GLU A 211 -21.14 3.40 -0.77
C GLU A 211 -21.87 3.78 0.53
N GLU A 212 -22.52 4.95 0.58
CA GLU A 212 -23.03 5.58 1.81
C GLU A 212 -24.56 5.60 1.94
N PHE A 213 -25.31 5.21 0.90
CA PHE A 213 -26.76 5.40 0.89
C PHE A 213 -27.53 4.43 1.79
N ASP A 214 -26.91 3.33 2.23
CA ASP A 214 -27.53 2.28 3.03
C ASP A 214 -27.54 2.55 4.56
N LYS A 215 -26.80 3.58 5.02
CA LYS A 215 -26.59 3.92 6.43
C LYS A 215 -25.96 2.80 7.28
N SER A 216 -25.24 1.85 6.66
CA SER A 216 -24.53 0.79 7.40
C SER A 216 -23.19 1.23 7.97
N LYS A 217 -22.62 2.34 7.45
CA LYS A 217 -21.32 2.89 7.82
C LYS A 217 -21.39 4.38 8.14
N GLU A 218 -20.43 4.86 8.93
CA GLU A 218 -20.29 6.27 9.29
C GLU A 218 -19.41 7.03 8.28
N GLU A 219 -18.40 6.35 7.73
CA GLU A 219 -17.43 6.92 6.80
C GLU A 219 -16.94 5.88 5.77
N THR A 220 -16.11 6.31 4.81
CA THR A 220 -15.45 5.40 3.85
C THR A 220 -14.56 4.40 4.60
N ILE A 221 -14.76 3.13 4.31
CA ILE A 221 -13.94 2.05 4.86
C ILE A 221 -12.85 1.74 3.83
N SER A 222 -11.58 1.86 4.22
CA SER A 222 -10.48 1.45 3.36
C SER A 222 -9.34 0.80 4.14
N PHE A 223 -8.78 -0.26 3.58
CA PHE A 223 -7.63 -0.94 4.15
C PHE A 223 -6.95 -1.88 3.16
N LEU A 224 -5.70 -2.22 3.45
CA LEU A 224 -4.92 -3.14 2.64
C LEU A 224 -5.22 -4.59 2.98
N LYS A 225 -5.14 -5.45 1.97
CA LYS A 225 -5.25 -6.91 2.08
C LYS A 225 -4.02 -7.54 1.40
N PRO A 226 -3.56 -8.74 1.82
CA PRO A 226 -2.46 -9.43 1.13
C PRO A 226 -2.84 -9.77 -0.31
N SER A 227 -1.84 -9.87 -1.18
CA SER A 227 -2.05 -10.35 -2.55
C SER A 227 -2.60 -11.77 -2.56
N THR A 228 -3.30 -12.15 -3.63
CA THR A 228 -3.85 -13.50 -3.77
C THR A 228 -2.77 -14.57 -3.70
N VAL A 229 -1.56 -14.28 -4.21
CA VAL A 229 -0.38 -15.15 -4.11
C VAL A 229 0.03 -15.37 -2.66
N ILE A 230 0.10 -14.32 -1.85
CA ILE A 230 0.44 -14.43 -0.41
C ILE A 230 -0.69 -15.15 0.34
N HIS A 231 -1.94 -14.77 0.10
CA HIS A 231 -3.10 -15.37 0.76
C HIS A 231 -3.14 -16.89 0.53
N LYS A 232 -3.05 -17.34 -0.73
CA LYS A 232 -3.05 -18.77 -1.08
C LYS A 232 -1.77 -19.47 -0.60
N GLY A 233 -0.60 -18.85 -0.82
CA GLY A 233 0.70 -19.45 -0.52
C GLY A 233 0.98 -19.64 0.97
N MET A 234 0.39 -18.81 1.83
CA MET A 234 0.47 -18.93 3.29
C MET A 234 -0.75 -19.66 3.91
N ASP A 235 -1.70 -20.13 3.09
CA ASP A 235 -2.98 -20.71 3.54
C ASP A 235 -3.71 -19.81 4.56
N LEU A 236 -3.77 -18.51 4.22
CA LEU A 236 -4.43 -17.51 5.05
C LEU A 236 -5.95 -17.69 4.98
N LYS A 237 -6.59 -17.38 6.09
CA LYS A 237 -8.03 -17.37 6.27
C LYS A 237 -8.44 -16.11 6.97
N TYR A 238 -9.61 -15.64 6.59
CA TYR A 238 -10.30 -14.57 7.29
C TYR A 238 -10.45 -14.86 8.77
N SER A 239 -10.12 -13.86 9.61
CA SER A 239 -10.49 -13.86 11.02
C SER A 239 -11.89 -13.27 11.23
N GLU A 240 -12.39 -13.33 12.47
CA GLU A 240 -13.62 -12.64 12.88
C GLU A 240 -13.49 -11.11 12.82
N ARG A 241 -12.27 -10.58 12.96
CA ARG A 241 -11.96 -9.16 12.81
C ARG A 241 -11.66 -8.82 11.35
N GLU A 242 -12.14 -7.65 10.91
CA GLU A 242 -11.82 -7.13 9.58
C GLU A 242 -10.33 -6.83 9.46
N GLY A 243 -9.79 -6.99 8.26
CA GLY A 243 -8.38 -6.73 7.99
C GLY A 243 -7.38 -7.65 8.70
N GLU A 244 -7.81 -8.67 9.45
CA GLU A 244 -6.95 -9.68 10.07
C GLU A 244 -7.06 -11.03 9.34
N PHE A 245 -5.89 -11.63 9.07
CA PHE A 245 -5.74 -12.91 8.40
C PHE A 245 -4.93 -13.87 9.27
N MET A 246 -5.49 -15.07 9.47
CA MET A 246 -4.91 -16.12 10.30
C MET A 246 -4.52 -17.34 9.47
N ASP A 247 -3.63 -18.16 10.00
CA ASP A 247 -3.41 -19.52 9.49
C ASP A 247 -4.37 -20.53 10.14
N ASN A 248 -4.20 -21.81 9.80
CA ASN A 248 -4.94 -22.93 10.40
C ASN A 248 -4.80 -23.07 11.93
N SER A 249 -3.76 -22.49 12.52
CA SER A 249 -3.57 -22.48 13.98
C SER A 249 -4.34 -21.35 14.67
N LYS A 250 -5.09 -20.54 13.91
CA LYS A 250 -5.85 -19.36 14.39
C LYS A 250 -4.95 -18.27 14.97
N VAL A 251 -3.71 -18.19 14.49
CA VAL A 251 -2.78 -17.11 14.84
C VAL A 251 -2.77 -16.09 13.72
N VAL A 252 -2.87 -14.80 14.07
CA VAL A 252 -2.76 -13.70 13.08
C VAL A 252 -1.37 -13.72 12.45
N GLN A 253 -1.37 -13.87 11.13
CA GLN A 253 -0.18 -13.90 10.28
C GLN A 253 -0.06 -12.64 9.44
N CYS A 254 -1.16 -11.95 9.13
CA CYS A 254 -1.15 -10.72 8.36
C CYS A 254 -2.31 -9.81 8.79
N PHE A 255 -2.08 -8.50 8.91
CA PHE A 255 -3.16 -7.57 9.22
C PHE A 255 -2.91 -6.13 8.77
N ALA A 256 -3.98 -5.37 8.59
CA ALA A 256 -3.96 -3.93 8.36
C ALA A 256 -4.34 -3.16 9.65
N PRO A 257 -3.41 -2.45 10.30
CA PRO A 257 -3.66 -1.82 11.59
C PRO A 257 -4.68 -0.69 11.53
N ASN A 258 -4.74 0.06 10.42
CA ASN A 258 -5.66 1.20 10.27
C ASN A 258 -7.14 0.80 10.39
N VAL A 259 -7.47 -0.49 10.28
CA VAL A 259 -8.86 -0.97 10.39
C VAL A 259 -9.45 -0.66 11.77
N TYR A 260 -8.64 -0.72 12.84
CA TYR A 260 -9.10 -0.53 14.22
C TYR A 260 -8.32 0.52 15.00
N HIS A 261 -7.40 1.22 14.34
CA HIS A 261 -6.47 2.13 14.97
C HIS A 261 -6.36 3.40 14.14
N ASN A 262 -6.32 4.56 14.79
CA ASN A 262 -6.00 5.86 14.18
C ASN A 262 -4.54 5.86 13.68
N SER A 263 -4.31 5.19 12.56
CA SER A 263 -2.99 4.89 12.00
C SER A 263 -3.02 5.10 10.51
N LYS A 264 -1.88 5.50 9.94
CA LYS A 264 -1.67 5.39 8.49
C LYS A 264 -1.88 3.95 8.03
N SER A 265 -2.16 3.80 6.74
CA SER A 265 -2.34 2.50 6.12
C SER A 265 -1.01 1.73 6.07
N TYR A 266 -1.06 0.51 6.58
CA TYR A 266 0.03 -0.47 6.50
C TYR A 266 -0.58 -1.85 6.24
N LEU A 267 0.21 -2.75 5.66
CA LEU A 267 -0.05 -4.17 5.65
C LEU A 267 1.12 -4.89 6.28
N LEU A 268 0.90 -5.49 7.45
CA LEU A 268 1.92 -6.17 8.22
C LEU A 268 1.81 -7.68 8.03
N VAL A 269 2.94 -8.38 7.91
CA VAL A 269 3.01 -9.85 7.84
C VAL A 269 4.02 -10.40 8.85
N ARG A 270 3.68 -11.50 9.51
CA ARG A 270 4.54 -12.15 10.49
C ARG A 270 5.77 -12.74 9.79
N LYS A 271 6.95 -12.24 10.16
CA LYS A 271 8.22 -12.48 9.42
C LYS A 271 8.58 -13.97 9.32
N PRO A 272 8.59 -14.78 10.39
CA PRO A 272 8.97 -16.20 10.27
C PRO A 272 8.11 -17.00 9.29
N SER A 273 6.78 -16.83 9.35
CA SER A 273 5.84 -17.53 8.47
C SER A 273 5.97 -17.06 7.02
N PHE A 274 6.15 -15.76 6.82
CA PHE A 274 6.33 -15.20 5.48
C PHE A 274 7.64 -15.66 4.82
N LEU A 275 8.76 -15.65 5.54
CA LEU A 275 10.05 -16.15 5.02
C LEU A 275 10.01 -17.65 4.70
N LYS A 276 9.25 -18.43 5.48
CA LYS A 276 8.98 -19.85 5.18
C LYS A 276 8.24 -19.98 3.85
N PHE A 277 7.15 -19.23 3.67
CA PHE A 277 6.39 -19.18 2.42
C PHE A 277 7.28 -18.85 1.21
N LEU A 278 8.11 -17.80 1.30
CA LEU A 278 9.03 -17.44 0.22
C LEU A 278 9.97 -18.59 -0.15
N LYS A 279 10.54 -19.24 0.87
CA LYS A 279 11.46 -20.37 0.65
C LYS A 279 10.76 -21.58 0.01
N GLU A 280 9.57 -21.94 0.47
CA GLU A 280 8.82 -23.09 -0.03
C GLU A 280 8.34 -22.90 -1.48
N ASN A 281 8.13 -21.64 -1.90
CA ASN A 281 7.66 -21.29 -3.24
C ASN A 281 8.79 -20.82 -4.19
N ASN A 282 10.06 -20.91 -3.77
CA ASN A 282 11.21 -20.42 -4.53
C ASN A 282 11.08 -18.94 -4.96
N LEU A 283 10.57 -18.12 -4.05
CA LEU A 283 10.37 -16.69 -4.22
C LEU A 283 11.35 -15.88 -3.38
N LYS A 284 11.55 -14.64 -3.80
CA LYS A 284 12.27 -13.59 -3.08
C LYS A 284 11.37 -12.37 -2.95
N ILE A 285 11.77 -11.43 -2.11
CA ILE A 285 11.07 -10.17 -1.90
C ILE A 285 12.05 -9.01 -2.04
N VAL A 286 11.59 -7.96 -2.70
CA VAL A 286 12.28 -6.67 -2.79
C VAL A 286 11.27 -5.58 -2.42
N TRP A 287 11.70 -4.63 -1.61
CA TRP A 287 10.94 -3.42 -1.31
C TRP A 287 11.46 -2.27 -2.16
N THR A 288 10.56 -1.41 -2.59
CA THR A 288 10.89 -0.08 -3.08
C THR A 288 10.39 0.94 -2.08
N VAL A 289 11.13 2.04 -2.01
CA VAL A 289 10.80 3.21 -1.21
C VAL A 289 10.83 4.39 -2.16
N LEU A 290 9.78 5.20 -2.12
CA LEU A 290 9.80 6.55 -2.69
C LEU A 290 9.24 7.52 -1.67
N GLY A 291 9.70 8.75 -1.66
CA GLY A 291 9.21 9.75 -0.73
C GLY A 291 9.65 11.15 -1.10
N GLU A 292 9.15 12.12 -0.38
CA GLU A 292 9.51 13.52 -0.57
C GLU A 292 9.62 14.21 0.78
N LYS A 293 10.71 14.95 0.95
CA LYS A 293 10.93 15.88 2.05
C LYS A 293 10.65 17.27 1.52
N GLN A 294 9.59 17.91 2.02
CA GLN A 294 9.02 19.12 1.46
C GLN A 294 8.54 20.12 2.51
N ILE A 295 8.35 21.37 2.09
CA ILE A 295 7.65 22.40 2.85
C ILE A 295 6.26 22.57 2.25
N ILE A 296 5.23 22.40 3.06
CA ILE A 296 3.82 22.50 2.67
C ILE A 296 3.10 23.57 3.51
N GLY A 297 1.96 24.05 3.03
CA GLY A 297 1.19 25.11 3.70
C GLY A 297 1.76 26.53 3.53
N GLY A 298 1.08 27.51 4.15
CA GLY A 298 1.40 28.93 4.03
C GLY A 298 0.63 29.63 2.92
N ARG A 299 0.35 30.94 3.11
CA ARG A 299 -0.24 31.80 2.08
C ARG A 299 0.80 32.15 1.01
N SER A 300 1.12 31.21 0.13
CA SER A 300 2.03 31.45 -1.00
C SER A 300 1.33 32.18 -2.14
N PHE A 301 0.90 33.43 -1.91
CA PHE A 301 0.63 34.37 -3.00
C PHE A 301 1.96 35.00 -3.45
N GLY A 302 2.68 34.29 -4.33
CA GLY A 302 3.73 34.86 -5.15
C GLY A 302 5.17 34.47 -4.77
N ALA A 303 5.79 33.71 -5.68
CA ALA A 303 7.23 33.62 -5.94
C ALA A 303 8.12 33.06 -4.81
N ASP A 304 8.08 31.73 -4.65
CA ASP A 304 9.25 30.82 -4.66
C ASP A 304 8.72 29.44 -4.26
N TYR A 305 8.73 28.49 -5.20
CA TYR A 305 8.43 27.11 -4.85
C TYR A 305 9.61 26.59 -4.03
N PRO A 306 9.43 26.21 -2.76
CA PRO A 306 10.53 25.68 -1.97
C PRO A 306 11.06 24.43 -2.64
N GLU A 307 12.40 24.32 -2.72
CA GLU A 307 13.11 23.12 -3.18
C GLU A 307 12.55 21.89 -2.45
N ARG A 308 12.60 20.74 -3.13
CA ARG A 308 12.16 19.45 -2.59
C ARG A 308 13.32 18.47 -2.61
N LEU A 309 13.30 17.52 -1.69
CA LEU A 309 14.23 16.39 -1.72
C LEU A 309 13.43 15.11 -1.92
N GLU A 310 13.50 14.59 -3.14
CA GLU A 310 12.95 13.30 -3.50
C GLU A 310 13.85 12.18 -2.98
N ILE A 311 13.21 11.13 -2.50
CA ILE A 311 13.82 9.94 -1.93
C ILE A 311 13.39 8.77 -2.80
N SER A 312 14.34 7.92 -3.19
CA SER A 312 14.08 6.65 -3.86
C SER A 312 15.06 5.60 -3.37
N GLY A 313 14.59 4.38 -3.13
CA GLY A 313 15.46 3.32 -2.63
C GLY A 313 14.88 1.93 -2.85
N ALA A 314 15.74 0.93 -2.70
CA ALA A 314 15.34 -0.46 -2.76
C ALA A 314 16.02 -1.28 -1.67
N TYR A 315 15.26 -2.23 -1.11
CA TYR A 315 15.68 -3.10 -0.01
C TYR A 315 15.39 -4.56 -0.31
N TYR A 316 16.22 -5.46 0.20
CA TYR A 316 16.12 -6.90 -0.01
C TYR A 316 16.79 -7.66 1.13
N PHE A 317 16.48 -8.95 1.24
CA PHE A 317 17.20 -9.82 2.18
C PHE A 317 18.47 -10.38 1.55
N ASP A 318 19.63 -10.05 2.14
CA ASP A 318 20.87 -10.80 1.97
C ASP A 318 20.99 -11.81 3.11
N LYS A 319 20.73 -13.09 2.79
CA LYS A 319 20.57 -14.19 3.75
C LYS A 319 19.43 -13.93 4.74
N LYS A 320 19.71 -13.25 5.86
CA LYS A 320 18.75 -12.92 6.93
C LYS A 320 18.75 -11.43 7.29
N GLU A 321 19.66 -10.65 6.72
CA GLU A 321 19.81 -9.23 6.98
C GLU A 321 19.08 -8.47 5.88
N LEU A 322 18.24 -7.52 6.28
CA LEU A 322 17.65 -6.56 5.36
C LEU A 322 18.74 -5.55 5.00
N LYS A 323 18.99 -5.38 3.71
CA LYS A 323 19.96 -4.43 3.17
C LYS A 323 19.31 -3.64 2.06
N GLY A 324 19.74 -2.41 1.87
CA GLY A 324 19.28 -1.59 0.77
C GLY A 324 20.06 -0.30 0.67
N VAL A 325 19.60 0.54 -0.25
CA VAL A 325 20.15 1.89 -0.45
C VAL A 325 19.01 2.87 -0.59
N ILE A 326 19.27 4.11 -0.16
CA ILE A 326 18.44 5.26 -0.45
C ILE A 326 19.27 6.24 -1.26
N ASN A 327 18.71 6.65 -2.39
CA ASN A 327 19.17 7.71 -3.25
C ASN A 327 18.29 8.94 -3.02
N THR A 328 18.91 10.11 -3.09
CA THR A 328 18.19 11.39 -2.93
C THR A 328 18.46 12.29 -4.11
N LYS A 329 17.44 13.04 -4.54
CA LYS A 329 17.52 14.00 -5.63
C LYS A 329 16.85 15.30 -5.23
N LYS A 330 17.52 16.42 -5.48
CA LYS A 330 16.96 17.75 -5.25
C LYS A 330 16.18 18.19 -6.48
N THR A 331 14.99 18.74 -6.28
CA THR A 331 14.09 19.20 -7.35
C THR A 331 13.55 20.59 -7.12
#